data_AF-A0A838TQG4-F1
#
_entry.id   AF-A0A838TQG4-F1
#
_cell.length_a   1.000
_cell.length_b   1.000
_cell.length_c   1.000
_cell.angle_alpha   90.00
_cell.angle_beta   90.00
_cell.angle_gamma   90.00
#
_symmetry.space_group_name_H-M   'P 1'
#
loop_
_entity.id
_entity.type
_entity.pdbx_description
1 polymer ?
#
loop_
_entity_poly.entity_id
_entity_poly.type
_entity_poly.pdbx_seq_one_letter_code
_entity_poly.pdbx_strand_id
1 'polypeptide(L)'
;LGTGVNSQIIGTSIHWRFEFISGMILLTLAIPLNYFLVKEFGIIGAAYAHLISFSAYNAIRIIFLKRKFNMQPFSNKTAYAIILAFASYAFCYYAFLNLHGFSGIVIKTIVFLGLYGGSVIYFNLSPDVMPVWETIQRKSRRKKRRTLEP
;
A
#
# COMPACT_ATOMS: atom_id res chain seq x y z
N LEU A 1 1.67 12.77 2.83
CA LEU A 1 2.62 12.16 1.87
C LEU A 1 2.44 10.64 1.96
N GLY A 2 1.69 10.02 1.03
CA GLY A 2 1.09 8.68 1.24
C GLY A 2 1.58 7.56 0.31
N THR A 3 2.56 7.81 -0.56
CA THR A 3 3.06 6.81 -1.53
C THR A 3 4.40 6.22 -1.10
N GLY A 4 4.48 5.66 0.12
CA GLY A 4 5.61 4.87 0.59
C GLY A 4 6.99 5.56 0.56
N VAL A 5 8.03 4.79 0.22
CA VAL A 5 9.47 5.17 0.26
C VAL A 5 9.84 6.25 -0.77
N ASN A 6 8.91 6.68 -1.65
CA ASN A 6 9.18 7.66 -2.70
C ASN A 6 9.68 9.01 -2.16
N SER A 7 9.21 9.48 -1.00
CA SER A 7 9.72 10.72 -0.40
C SER A 7 11.12 10.58 0.19
N GLN A 8 11.46 9.39 0.69
CA GLN A 8 12.80 9.11 1.20
C GLN A 8 13.81 8.99 0.05
N ILE A 9 13.46 8.32 -1.05
CA ILE A 9 14.32 8.18 -2.24
C ILE A 9 14.63 9.54 -2.87
N ILE A 10 13.61 10.40 -3.01
CA ILE A 10 13.80 11.72 -3.62
C ILE A 10 14.55 12.65 -2.67
N GLY A 11 14.26 12.60 -1.36
CA GLY A 11 14.91 13.40 -0.33
C GLY A 11 16.39 13.10 -0.10
N THR A 12 16.84 11.85 -0.34
CA THR A 12 18.26 11.47 -0.27
C THR A 12 19.01 11.68 -1.58
N SER A 13 18.34 12.09 -2.66
CA SER A 13 18.96 12.34 -3.97
C SER A 13 19.06 13.84 -4.28
N ILE A 14 19.83 14.19 -5.31
CA ILE A 14 20.08 15.58 -5.79
C ILE A 14 18.80 16.30 -6.32
N HIS A 15 17.61 15.72 -6.15
CA HIS A 15 16.35 16.16 -6.76
C HIS A 15 15.47 17.00 -5.82
N TRP A 16 16.04 17.63 -4.78
CA TRP A 16 15.30 18.51 -3.86
C TRP A 16 14.49 19.62 -4.57
N ARG A 17 15.01 20.14 -5.70
CA ARG A 17 14.31 21.13 -6.53
C ARG A 17 13.01 20.58 -7.12
N PHE A 18 12.95 19.29 -7.43
CA PHE A 18 11.74 18.65 -7.95
C PHE A 18 10.67 18.51 -6.86
N GLU A 19 11.04 18.11 -5.63
CA GLU A 19 10.11 18.09 -4.50
C GLU A 19 9.50 19.47 -4.27
N PHE A 20 10.35 20.51 -4.29
CA PHE A 20 9.92 21.89 -4.12
C PHE A 20 8.94 22.33 -5.23
N ILE A 21 9.28 22.11 -6.50
CA ILE A 21 8.41 22.46 -7.64
C ILE A 21 7.08 21.69 -7.58
N SER A 22 7.12 20.39 -7.28
CA SER A 22 5.91 19.57 -7.16
C SER A 22 5.00 20.05 -6.01
N GLY A 23 5.60 20.46 -4.89
CA GLY A 23 4.88 21.04 -3.76
C GLY A 23 4.27 22.41 -4.09
N MET A 24 4.98 23.25 -4.84
CA MET A 24 4.43 24.51 -5.34
C MET A 24 3.25 24.29 -6.30
N ILE A 25 3.34 23.34 -7.23
CA ILE A 25 2.23 22.99 -8.13
C ILE A 25 1.02 22.49 -7.32
N LEU A 26 1.24 21.66 -6.31
CA LEU A 26 0.17 21.23 -5.40
C LEU A 26 -0.48 22.41 -4.70
N LEU A 27 0.29 23.35 -4.16
CA LEU A 27 -0.24 24.52 -3.46
C LEU A 27 -1.06 25.40 -4.41
N THR A 28 -0.55 25.66 -5.60
CA THR A 28 -1.22 26.44 -6.64
C THR A 28 -2.49 25.77 -7.15
N LEU A 29 -2.58 24.44 -7.14
CA LEU A 29 -3.82 23.71 -7.44
C LEU A 29 -4.77 23.66 -6.24
N ALA A 30 -4.26 23.44 -5.04
CA ALA A 30 -5.06 23.20 -3.84
C ALA A 30 -5.81 24.45 -3.38
N ILE A 31 -5.17 25.63 -3.40
CA ILE A 31 -5.78 26.88 -2.93
C ILE A 31 -7.02 27.27 -3.76
N PRO A 32 -6.94 27.42 -5.10
CA PRO A 32 -8.11 27.80 -5.89
C PRO A 32 -9.18 26.72 -5.90
N LEU A 33 -8.78 25.45 -5.96
CA LEU A 33 -9.73 24.34 -5.98
C LEU A 33 -10.49 24.25 -4.65
N ASN A 34 -9.80 24.45 -3.52
CA ASN A 34 -10.44 24.51 -2.22
C ASN A 34 -11.40 25.71 -2.13
N TYR A 35 -10.98 26.89 -2.58
CA TYR A 35 -11.84 28.07 -2.55
C TYR A 35 -13.14 27.90 -3.39
N PHE A 36 -13.02 27.43 -4.63
CA PHE A 36 -14.19 27.23 -5.50
C PHE A 36 -15.12 26.12 -4.99
N LEU A 37 -14.55 24.97 -4.62
CA LEU A 37 -15.37 23.83 -4.21
C LEU A 37 -16.00 24.03 -2.83
N VAL A 38 -15.32 24.70 -1.90
CA VAL A 38 -15.92 25.05 -0.59
C VAL A 38 -17.04 26.06 -0.76
N LYS A 39 -16.92 27.01 -1.70
CA LYS A 39 -17.97 27.98 -1.97
C LYS A 39 -19.25 27.33 -2.50
N GLU A 40 -19.14 26.30 -3.35
CA GLU A 40 -20.32 25.62 -3.90
C GLU A 40 -20.85 24.47 -3.02
N PHE A 41 -19.96 23.67 -2.42
CA PHE A 41 -20.31 22.42 -1.74
C PHE A 41 -20.06 22.45 -0.21
N GLY A 42 -19.69 23.60 0.35
CA GLY A 42 -19.40 23.75 1.77
C GLY A 42 -18.26 22.85 2.26
N ILE A 43 -18.44 22.20 3.42
CA ILE A 43 -17.44 21.29 4.02
C ILE A 43 -17.13 20.08 3.13
N ILE A 44 -18.11 19.57 2.37
CA ILE A 44 -17.89 18.45 1.44
C ILE A 44 -16.99 18.90 0.30
N GLY A 45 -17.12 20.17 -0.12
CA GLY A 45 -16.23 20.81 -1.08
C GLY A 45 -14.76 20.79 -0.67
N ALA A 46 -14.47 20.96 0.63
CA ALA A 46 -13.10 20.84 1.14
C ALA A 46 -12.55 19.42 0.95
N ALA A 47 -13.37 18.40 1.21
CA ALA A 47 -12.97 17.00 1.01
C ALA A 47 -12.70 16.69 -0.47
N TYR A 48 -13.56 17.15 -1.38
CA TYR A 48 -13.34 17.00 -2.82
C TYR A 48 -12.10 17.73 -3.30
N ALA A 49 -11.88 18.97 -2.85
CA ALA A 49 -10.68 19.72 -3.20
C ALA A 49 -9.42 18.98 -2.74
N HIS A 50 -9.39 18.50 -1.50
CA HIS A 50 -8.27 17.70 -0.99
C HIS A 50 -8.05 16.44 -1.83
N LEU A 51 -9.11 15.68 -2.12
CA LEU A 51 -9.02 14.44 -2.89
C LEU A 51 -8.44 14.69 -4.29
N ILE A 52 -8.94 15.72 -4.99
CA ILE A 52 -8.51 16.05 -6.34
C ILE A 52 -7.06 16.59 -6.33
N SER A 53 -6.75 17.55 -5.46
CA SER A 53 -5.40 18.14 -5.39
C SER A 53 -4.34 17.11 -4.99
N PHE A 54 -4.64 16.24 -4.01
CA PHE A 54 -3.72 15.15 -3.66
C PHE A 54 -3.59 14.13 -4.79
N SER A 55 -4.68 13.77 -5.47
CA SER A 55 -4.62 12.82 -6.59
C SER A 55 -3.77 13.37 -7.74
N ALA A 56 -3.98 14.62 -8.13
CA ALA A 56 -3.20 15.31 -9.16
C ALA A 56 -1.71 15.40 -8.78
N TYR A 57 -1.40 15.78 -7.54
CA TYR A 57 -0.04 15.84 -7.05
C TYR A 57 0.66 14.47 -7.07
N ASN A 58 -0.01 13.42 -6.59
CA ASN A 58 0.55 12.07 -6.62
C ASN A 58 0.74 11.58 -8.07
N ALA A 59 -0.20 11.88 -8.98
CA ALA A 59 -0.09 11.52 -10.39
C ALA A 59 1.13 12.19 -11.06
N ILE A 60 1.31 13.49 -10.89
CA ILE A 60 2.46 14.24 -11.42
C ILE A 60 3.77 13.63 -10.89
N ARG A 61 3.84 13.32 -9.59
CA ARG A 61 5.02 12.73 -8.95
C ARG A 61 5.33 11.34 -9.50
N ILE A 62 4.33 10.49 -9.68
CA ILE A 62 4.50 9.14 -10.26
C ILE A 62 4.96 9.22 -11.70
N ILE A 63 4.37 10.11 -12.51
CA ILE A 63 4.75 10.31 -13.92
C ILE A 63 6.20 10.79 -14.04
N PHE A 64 6.58 11.77 -13.21
CA PHE A 64 7.95 12.27 -13.19
C PHE A 64 8.95 11.20 -12.75
N LEU A 65 8.65 10.49 -11.66
CA LEU A 65 9.50 9.40 -11.16
C LEU A 65 9.69 8.32 -12.23
N LYS A 66 8.60 7.91 -12.88
CA LYS A 66 8.62 6.92 -13.97
C LYS A 66 9.47 7.40 -15.16
N ARG A 67 9.36 8.66 -15.58
CA ARG A 67 10.16 9.19 -16.70
C ARG A 67 11.64 9.38 -16.36
N LYS A 68 11.96 9.83 -15.14
CA LYS A 68 13.33 10.21 -14.78
C LYS A 68 14.17 9.05 -14.25
N PHE A 69 13.58 8.20 -13.42
CA PHE A 69 14.30 7.10 -12.75
C PHE A 69 13.99 5.73 -13.34
N ASN A 70 13.00 5.62 -14.25
CA ASN A 70 12.50 4.34 -14.77
C ASN A 70 12.09 3.33 -13.68
N MET A 71 11.97 3.80 -12.43
CA MET A 71 11.53 3.03 -11.29
C MET A 71 10.02 3.21 -11.19
N GLN A 72 9.27 2.16 -11.53
CA GLN A 72 7.87 2.07 -11.14
C GLN A 72 7.80 1.64 -9.67
N PRO A 73 7.15 2.42 -8.78
CA PRO A 73 6.94 1.99 -7.40
C PRO A 73 5.98 0.79 -7.31
N PHE A 74 5.26 0.49 -8.40
CA PHE A 74 4.36 -0.65 -8.53
C PHE A 74 4.91 -1.59 -9.61
N SER A 75 5.50 -2.71 -9.18
CA SER A 75 5.86 -3.81 -10.09
C SER A 75 4.60 -4.57 -10.56
N ASN A 76 4.65 -5.27 -11.69
CA ASN A 76 3.61 -6.22 -12.13
C ASN A 76 3.22 -7.19 -11.00
N LYS A 77 4.19 -7.55 -10.14
CA LYS A 77 3.94 -8.37 -8.94
C LYS A 77 2.96 -7.72 -7.95
N THR A 78 2.97 -6.39 -7.84
CA THR A 78 2.03 -5.63 -7.00
C THR A 78 0.61 -5.71 -7.54
N ALA A 79 0.45 -5.64 -8.87
CA ALA A 79 -0.85 -5.81 -9.50
C ALA A 79 -1.41 -7.23 -9.26
N TYR A 80 -0.58 -8.26 -9.43
CA TYR A 80 -0.97 -9.64 -9.10
C TYR A 80 -1.33 -9.80 -7.61
N ALA A 81 -0.60 -9.13 -6.70
CA ALA A 81 -0.91 -9.18 -5.27
C ALA A 81 -2.26 -8.54 -4.94
N ILE A 82 -2.59 -7.40 -5.58
CA ILE A 82 -3.90 -6.74 -5.42
C ILE A 82 -5.03 -7.63 -5.95
N ILE A 83 -4.85 -8.22 -7.14
CA ILE A 83 -5.85 -9.14 -7.72
C ILE A 83 -6.05 -10.34 -6.80
N LEU A 84 -4.96 -10.92 -6.30
CA LEU A 84 -5.00 -12.03 -5.36
C LEU A 84 -5.70 -11.65 -4.04
N ALA A 85 -5.46 -10.45 -3.51
CA ALA A 85 -6.12 -9.94 -2.31
C ALA A 85 -7.64 -9.79 -2.53
N PHE A 86 -8.05 -9.27 -3.68
CA PHE A 86 -9.46 -9.13 -4.03
C PHE A 86 -10.13 -10.49 -4.21
N ALA A 87 -9.45 -11.43 -4.87
CA ALA A 87 -9.92 -12.79 -5.07
C ALA A 87 -10.05 -13.55 -3.74
N SER A 88 -9.05 -13.46 -2.86
CA SER A 88 -9.09 -14.11 -1.54
C SER A 88 -10.16 -13.50 -0.64
N TYR A 89 -10.36 -12.18 -0.72
CA TYR A 89 -11.45 -11.50 -0.02
C TYR A 89 -12.81 -11.95 -0.53
N ALA A 90 -13.04 -11.95 -1.85
CA ALA A 90 -14.29 -12.40 -2.45
C ALA A 90 -14.59 -13.85 -2.08
N PHE A 91 -13.58 -14.73 -2.16
CA PHE A 91 -13.71 -16.13 -1.74
C PHE A 91 -14.10 -16.26 -0.28
N CYS A 92 -13.43 -15.56 0.64
CA CYS A 92 -13.77 -15.58 2.07
C CYS A 92 -15.15 -14.99 2.34
N TYR A 93 -15.55 -13.96 1.60
CA TYR A 93 -16.86 -13.35 1.72
C TYR A 93 -17.95 -14.36 1.34
N TYR A 94 -17.88 -14.95 0.14
CA TYR A 94 -18.88 -15.91 -0.34
C TYR A 94 -18.89 -17.22 0.46
N ALA A 95 -17.72 -17.76 0.84
CA ALA A 95 -17.63 -19.02 1.58
C ALA A 95 -18.18 -18.93 3.01
N PHE A 96 -18.14 -17.75 3.63
CA PHE A 96 -18.54 -17.55 5.03
C PHE A 96 -19.72 -16.59 5.19
N LEU A 97 -20.61 -16.52 4.18
CA LEU A 97 -21.83 -15.70 4.20
C LEU A 97 -22.75 -16.04 5.39
N ASN A 98 -22.85 -17.32 5.75
CA ASN A 98 -23.79 -17.80 6.77
C ASN A 98 -23.21 -17.83 8.20
N LEU A 99 -21.94 -17.46 8.38
CA LEU A 99 -21.27 -17.49 9.68
C LEU A 99 -21.28 -16.09 10.31
N HIS A 100 -22.23 -15.88 11.22
CA HIS A 100 -22.38 -14.67 12.03
C HIS A 100 -21.87 -14.90 13.47
N GLY A 101 -21.36 -13.84 14.10
CA GLY A 101 -20.83 -13.86 15.47
C GLY A 101 -19.31 -13.85 15.57
N PHE A 102 -18.78 -13.85 16.80
CA PHE A 102 -17.34 -13.74 17.08
C PHE A 102 -16.53 -14.87 16.43
N SER A 103 -17.02 -16.11 16.48
CA SER A 103 -16.39 -17.26 15.83
C SER A 103 -16.31 -17.12 14.30
N GLY A 104 -17.33 -16.51 13.68
CA GLY A 104 -17.34 -16.25 12.24
C GLY A 104 -16.23 -15.27 11.82
N ILE A 105 -15.96 -14.25 12.65
CA ILE A 105 -14.88 -13.29 12.41
C ILE A 105 -13.51 -13.98 12.50
N VAL A 106 -13.29 -14.77 13.56
CA VAL A 106 -12.02 -15.49 13.77
C VAL A 106 -11.72 -16.45 12.62
N ILE A 107 -12.71 -17.24 12.19
CA ILE A 107 -12.53 -18.20 11.11
C ILE A 107 -12.26 -17.48 9.77
N LYS A 108 -13.02 -16.42 9.45
CA LYS A 108 -12.78 -15.61 8.24
C LYS A 108 -11.35 -15.06 8.21
N THR A 109 -10.85 -14.52 9.32
CA THR A 109 -9.49 -14.00 9.40
C THR A 109 -8.43 -15.08 9.22
N ILE A 110 -8.59 -16.24 9.86
CA ILE A 110 -7.64 -17.36 9.73
C ILE A 110 -7.59 -17.87 8.29
N VAL A 111 -8.76 -18.06 7.66
CA VAL A 111 -8.84 -18.56 6.28
C VAL A 111 -8.29 -17.54 5.29
N PHE A 112 -8.61 -16.26 5.47
CA PHE A 112 -8.02 -15.19 4.65
C PHE A 112 -6.50 -15.14 4.80
N LEU A 113 -5.98 -15.24 6.04
CA LEU A 113 -4.55 -15.22 6.30
C LEU A 113 -3.84 -16.42 5.64
N GLY A 114 -4.45 -17.61 5.69
CA GLY A 114 -3.92 -18.81 5.03
C GLY A 114 -3.92 -18.69 3.51
N LEU A 115 -5.04 -18.28 2.91
CA LEU A 115 -5.18 -18.16 1.46
C LEU A 115 -4.31 -17.04 0.89
N TYR A 116 -4.43 -15.84 1.45
CA TYR A 116 -3.69 -14.68 0.98
C TYR A 116 -2.21 -14.80 1.33
N GLY A 117 -1.89 -15.07 2.60
CA GLY A 117 -0.51 -15.21 3.07
C GLY A 117 0.23 -16.36 2.40
N GLY A 118 -0.41 -17.53 2.30
CA GLY A 118 0.15 -18.70 1.61
C GLY A 118 0.43 -18.43 0.14
N SER A 119 -0.53 -17.81 -0.57
CA SER A 119 -0.37 -17.46 -1.98
C SER A 119 0.70 -16.37 -2.19
N VAL A 120 0.80 -15.38 -1.30
CA VAL A 120 1.84 -14.34 -1.36
C VAL A 120 3.25 -14.92 -1.22
N ILE A 121 3.43 -15.87 -0.29
CA ILE A 121 4.71 -16.56 -0.09
C ILE A 121 5.01 -17.49 -1.28
N TYR A 122 4.03 -18.29 -1.73
CA TYR A 122 4.22 -19.22 -2.84
C TYR A 122 4.60 -18.51 -4.15
N PHE A 123 3.92 -17.42 -4.48
CA PHE A 123 4.17 -16.68 -5.73
C PHE A 123 5.30 -15.64 -5.64
N ASN A 124 5.98 -15.50 -4.49
CA ASN A 124 7.04 -14.49 -4.27
C ASN A 124 6.62 -13.09 -4.79
N LEU A 125 5.38 -12.71 -4.43
CA LEU A 125 4.71 -11.51 -4.94
C LEU A 125 5.33 -10.21 -4.41
N SER A 126 6.09 -10.28 -3.31
CA SER A 126 6.93 -9.17 -2.87
C SER A 126 8.31 -9.67 -2.45
N PRO A 127 9.40 -9.05 -2.94
CA PRO A 127 10.77 -9.38 -2.53
C PRO A 127 11.01 -9.15 -1.04
N ASP A 128 10.18 -8.34 -0.36
CA ASP A 128 10.29 -8.08 1.08
C ASP A 128 9.74 -9.23 1.95
N VAL A 129 8.92 -10.12 1.38
CA VAL A 129 8.29 -11.21 2.13
C VAL A 129 9.28 -12.35 2.41
N MET A 130 10.20 -12.61 1.48
CA MET A 130 11.19 -13.66 1.61
C MET A 130 12.15 -13.47 2.82
N PRO A 131 12.78 -12.31 3.04
CA PRO A 131 13.66 -12.09 4.20
C PRO A 131 12.90 -12.13 5.54
N VAL A 132 11.62 -11.73 5.56
CA VAL A 132 10.75 -11.88 6.74
C VAL A 132 10.47 -13.36 7.01
N TRP A 133 10.15 -14.13 5.98
CA TRP A 133 9.93 -15.57 6.08
C TRP A 133 11.18 -16.31 6.58
N GLU A 134 12.35 -15.98 6.03
CA GLU A 134 13.64 -16.51 6.50
C GLU A 134 13.92 -16.15 7.97
N THR A 135 13.57 -14.94 8.39
CA THR A 135 13.72 -14.50 9.79
C THR A 135 12.81 -15.29 10.73
N ILE A 136 11.56 -15.55 10.32
CA ILE A 136 10.60 -16.36 11.07
C ILE A 136 11.10 -17.82 11.16
N GLN A 137 11.52 -18.40 10.03
CA GLN A 137 12.08 -19.75 10.00
C GLN A 137 13.34 -19.87 10.87
N ARG A 138 14.23 -18.87 10.85
CA ARG A 138 15.43 -18.83 11.68
C ARG A 138 15.10 -18.72 13.17
N LYS A 139 14.09 -17.94 13.55
CA LYS A 139 13.62 -17.88 14.95
C LYS A 139 13.00 -19.21 15.40
N SER A 140 12.22 -19.86 14.54
CA SER A 140 11.63 -21.17 14.82
C SER A 140 12.70 -22.28 14.94
N ARG A 141 13.70 -22.30 14.05
CA ARG A 141 14.86 -23.20 14.14
C ARG A 141 15.72 -22.95 15.38
N ARG A 142 15.94 -21.69 15.78
CA ARG A 142 16.69 -21.36 17.01
C ARG A 142 15.96 -21.82 18.28
N LYS A 143 14.63 -21.75 18.30
CA LYS A 143 13.82 -22.28 19.42
C LYS A 143 13.92 -23.81 19.52
N LYS A 144 13.97 -24.51 18.39
CA LYS A 144 14.16 -25.97 18.32
C LYS A 144 15.57 -26.43 18.72
N ARG A 145 16.61 -25.60 18.53
CA ARG A 145 17.99 -25.91 18.97
C ARG A 145 18.20 -25.72 20.47
N ARG A 146 17.58 -24.70 21.10
CA ARG A 146 17.66 -24.47 22.55
C ARG A 146 16.98 -25.54 23.41
N THR A 147 16.10 -26.36 22.83
CA THR A 147 15.43 -27.47 23.53
C THR A 147 16.16 -28.81 23.37
N LEU A 148 17.29 -28.84 22.68
CA LEU A 148 18.08 -30.04 22.38
C LEU A 148 19.50 -30.02 22.99
N GLU A 149 19.83 -28.96 23.75
CA GLU A 149 21.01 -28.94 24.61
C GLU A 149 20.53 -29.23 26.04
N PRO A 150 20.86 -30.41 26.63
CA PRO A 150 20.56 -30.73 28.02
C PRO A 150 21.41 -29.91 29.00
#